data_AF-A0A3A6NIG2-F1
#
_entry.id   AF-A0A3A6NIG2-F1
#
_cell.length_a   1.000
_cell.length_b   1.000
_cell.length_c   1.000
_cell.angle_alpha   90.00
_cell.angle_beta   90.00
_cell.angle_gamma   90.00
#
_symmetry.space_group_name_H-M   'P 1'
#
loop_
_entity.id
_entity.type
_entity.pdbx_description
1 polymer ?
#
loop_
_entity_poly.entity_id
_entity_poly.type
_entity_poly.pdbx_seq_one_letter_code
_entity_poly.pdbx_strand_id
1 'polypeptide(L)'
;MIKKILCTLAMPAALTFVYAVPARADVPPPPVNQNIGIPDGVFNNLVEANCRACHEDANVVNPGSIPDRHHLLVGEPIPDPTVAPGITGDNYECLSCHELAWDDATFSYSFVAFRDCLECHQQLAGQASVHHLTAKALADDCKACHGPIDNPDDGHYIPVYDTSLVTPVTGLGTGPNGEGGCAFCHNAGTDTASGVAVYTNADTHHSTGLGLAGKCILCHQSFAPGSPETPIIRDCEVCHGVNSLHNIQVDSDANGSIEPGMESAYYGHIGNQDDCWGCHGFTAAAAPFSGPVIPDITGLSVKTITAGFDTQLTISGAAFTNLAQSPTGPIELTSSVLLIAADGTETTLTPDSITENTMLVTIPASLAAGNYDLAAVKYGKVSNKVNLAVLPAVNIAAATCSNGVVSITGSGFSQYVNATGSGTSVSLPYAGTDCTVLSWNDTRILAQCSSCERTIDVDSVFGDTRGAVSVKKTIVKKPSSIR
;
A
#
# COMPACT_ATOMS: atom_id res chain seq x y z
N MET A 1 54.97 6.65 -18.62
CA MET A 1 53.85 6.50 -19.59
C MET A 1 52.53 6.08 -18.96
N ILE A 2 52.51 5.34 -17.84
CA ILE A 2 51.28 4.82 -17.21
C ILE A 2 50.34 5.91 -16.65
N LYS A 3 50.87 7.02 -16.12
CA LYS A 3 50.04 8.15 -15.61
C LYS A 3 49.21 8.87 -16.67
N LYS A 4 49.60 8.82 -17.95
CA LYS A 4 48.86 9.47 -19.04
C LYS A 4 47.72 8.60 -19.59
N ILE A 5 47.69 7.30 -19.28
CA ILE A 5 46.62 6.39 -19.75
C ILE A 5 45.46 6.35 -18.75
N LEU A 6 45.72 6.52 -17.45
CA LEU A 6 44.65 6.60 -16.44
C LEU A 6 43.77 7.86 -16.56
N CYS A 7 44.35 9.03 -16.90
CA CYS A 7 43.54 10.25 -17.04
C CYS A 7 42.62 10.24 -18.27
N THR A 8 42.97 9.53 -19.34
CA THR A 8 42.17 9.50 -20.58
C THR A 8 41.00 8.52 -20.52
N LEU A 9 41.06 7.51 -19.64
CA LEU A 9 39.95 6.56 -19.42
C LEU A 9 39.00 7.00 -18.29
N ALA A 10 39.42 7.91 -17.40
CA ALA A 10 38.56 8.44 -16.34
C ALA A 10 37.58 9.52 -16.82
N MET A 11 37.91 10.28 -17.87
CA MET A 11 37.06 11.36 -18.38
C MET A 11 35.75 10.89 -19.04
N PRO A 12 35.69 9.81 -19.84
CA PRO A 12 34.43 9.33 -20.41
C PRO A 12 33.48 8.75 -19.35
N ALA A 13 34.01 8.04 -18.34
CA ALA A 13 33.21 7.45 -17.26
C ALA A 13 32.60 8.51 -16.33
N ALA A 14 33.32 9.61 -16.08
CA ALA A 14 32.80 10.76 -15.34
C ALA A 14 31.74 11.54 -16.12
N LEU A 15 31.81 11.56 -17.46
CA LEU A 15 30.84 12.28 -18.30
C LEU A 15 29.52 11.51 -18.47
N THR A 16 29.53 10.18 -18.42
CA THR A 16 28.32 9.36 -18.47
C THR A 16 27.50 9.39 -17.18
N PHE A 17 28.08 9.75 -16.04
CA PHE A 17 27.35 9.91 -14.77
C PHE A 17 26.66 11.29 -14.60
N VAL A 18 26.99 12.28 -15.45
CA VAL A 18 26.39 13.64 -15.37
C VAL A 18 25.12 13.76 -16.24
N TYR A 19 24.83 12.79 -17.11
CA TYR A 19 23.67 12.81 -18.00
C TYR A 19 22.56 11.81 -17.63
N ALA A 20 22.62 11.19 -16.46
CA ALA A 20 21.41 10.66 -15.82
C ALA A 20 20.59 11.86 -15.29
N VAL A 21 20.06 12.66 -16.22
CA VAL A 21 18.97 13.59 -15.91
C VAL A 21 17.87 12.67 -15.37
N PRO A 22 17.39 12.82 -14.13
CA PRO A 22 16.17 12.15 -13.74
C PRO A 22 15.13 12.61 -14.77
N ALA A 23 14.66 11.68 -15.58
CA ALA A 23 13.56 11.92 -16.51
C ALA A 23 12.42 12.40 -15.62
N ARG A 24 12.24 13.72 -15.55
CA ARG A 24 11.14 14.34 -14.82
C ARG A 24 9.89 13.96 -15.61
N ALA A 25 8.95 13.30 -14.96
CA ALA A 25 7.62 13.14 -15.50
C ALA A 25 7.01 14.55 -15.61
N ASP A 26 7.13 15.18 -16.78
CA ASP A 26 6.52 16.47 -17.11
C ASP A 26 5.02 16.32 -17.44
N VAL A 27 4.45 15.15 -17.13
CA VAL A 27 3.05 14.80 -17.34
C VAL A 27 2.45 14.60 -15.96
N PRO A 28 1.49 15.44 -15.54
CA PRO A 28 0.70 15.18 -14.34
C PRO A 28 0.16 13.75 -14.40
N PRO A 29 0.21 12.96 -13.32
CA PRO A 29 -0.27 11.60 -13.38
C PRO A 29 -1.78 11.61 -13.73
N PRO A 30 -2.24 10.59 -14.47
CA PRO A 30 -3.65 10.47 -14.85
C PRO A 30 -4.54 10.28 -13.62
N PRO A 31 -5.88 10.50 -13.73
CA PRO A 31 -6.81 10.23 -12.65
C PRO A 31 -6.70 8.80 -12.13
N VAL A 32 -6.94 8.60 -10.83
CA VAL A 32 -6.84 7.28 -10.19
C VAL A 32 -7.90 6.31 -10.70
N ASN A 33 -7.62 5.01 -10.64
CA ASN A 33 -8.52 3.99 -11.19
C ASN A 33 -9.81 3.94 -10.37
N GLN A 34 -10.93 4.24 -11.01
CA GLN A 34 -12.24 4.33 -10.35
C GLN A 34 -12.96 2.97 -10.24
N ASN A 35 -12.34 1.86 -10.67
CA ASN A 35 -12.92 0.52 -10.53
C ASN A 35 -12.81 -0.02 -9.09
N ILE A 36 -12.00 0.61 -8.23
CA ILE A 36 -11.76 0.20 -6.84
C ILE A 36 -12.37 1.24 -5.89
N GLY A 37 -13.70 1.19 -5.70
CA GLY A 37 -14.40 2.05 -4.75
C GLY A 37 -15.56 2.85 -5.36
N ILE A 38 -15.86 4.00 -4.77
CA ILE A 38 -16.85 4.94 -5.29
C ILE A 38 -16.13 5.92 -6.19
N PRO A 39 -16.62 6.14 -7.42
CA PRO A 39 -15.99 7.12 -8.30
C PRO A 39 -16.13 8.53 -7.72
N ASP A 40 -15.09 9.36 -7.88
CA ASP A 40 -15.08 10.81 -7.62
C ASP A 40 -15.96 11.53 -8.68
N GLY A 41 -17.25 11.22 -8.62
CA GLY A 41 -18.28 11.59 -9.57
C GLY A 41 -19.34 12.50 -8.98
N VAL A 42 -20.15 13.06 -9.86
CA VAL A 42 -21.34 13.83 -9.50
C VAL A 42 -22.59 13.05 -9.88
N PHE A 43 -23.59 13.01 -8.99
CA PHE A 43 -24.89 12.38 -9.23
C PHE A 43 -25.77 13.25 -10.16
N ASN A 44 -25.32 13.49 -11.40
CA ASN A 44 -26.02 14.31 -12.38
C ASN A 44 -26.08 13.70 -13.80
N ASN A 45 -25.69 12.44 -13.95
CA ASN A 45 -25.77 11.67 -15.19
C ASN A 45 -26.58 10.37 -15.03
N LEU A 46 -27.42 10.27 -14.01
CA LEU A 46 -28.27 9.11 -13.79
C LEU A 46 -29.23 8.94 -14.96
N VAL A 47 -29.47 7.71 -15.38
CA VAL A 47 -30.62 7.38 -16.23
C VAL A 47 -31.79 6.91 -15.37
N GLU A 48 -32.99 6.92 -15.92
CA GLU A 48 -34.22 6.52 -15.24
C GLU A 48 -34.10 5.16 -14.51
N ALA A 49 -33.41 4.19 -15.11
CA ALA A 49 -33.17 2.90 -14.49
C ALA A 49 -32.36 3.00 -13.18
N ASN A 50 -31.40 3.94 -13.10
CA ASN A 50 -30.64 4.18 -11.86
C ASN A 50 -31.53 4.79 -10.78
N CYS A 51 -32.45 5.68 -11.14
CA CYS A 51 -33.41 6.26 -10.21
C CYS A 51 -34.24 5.14 -9.56
N ARG A 52 -34.88 4.29 -10.36
CA ARG A 52 -35.72 3.19 -9.85
C ARG A 52 -34.96 2.17 -9.01
N ALA A 53 -33.71 1.88 -9.36
CA ALA A 53 -32.89 0.94 -8.60
C ALA A 53 -32.78 1.29 -7.11
N CYS A 54 -32.77 2.59 -6.77
CA CYS A 54 -32.74 3.05 -5.38
C CYS A 54 -34.13 3.42 -4.84
N HIS A 55 -35.02 3.93 -5.70
CA HIS A 55 -36.29 4.51 -5.31
C HIS A 55 -37.44 3.49 -5.25
N GLU A 56 -37.30 2.34 -5.90
CA GLU A 56 -38.25 1.23 -5.84
C GLU A 56 -37.72 0.01 -5.09
N ASP A 57 -36.46 0.03 -4.64
CA ASP A 57 -35.90 -1.02 -3.79
C ASP A 57 -36.40 -0.85 -2.35
N ALA A 58 -37.20 -1.81 -1.90
CA ALA A 58 -37.77 -1.86 -0.55
C ALA A 58 -36.73 -1.89 0.57
N ASN A 59 -35.48 -2.23 0.25
CA ASN A 59 -34.36 -2.22 1.20
C ASN A 59 -33.71 -0.83 1.31
N VAL A 60 -33.93 0.06 0.34
CA VAL A 60 -33.37 1.42 0.30
C VAL A 60 -34.41 2.44 0.74
N VAL A 61 -35.61 2.39 0.17
CA VAL A 61 -36.77 3.20 0.56
C VAL A 61 -38.06 2.37 0.52
N ASN A 62 -39.10 2.78 1.24
CA ASN A 62 -40.40 2.13 1.08
C ASN A 62 -40.93 2.42 -0.35
N PRO A 63 -41.13 1.42 -1.23
CA PRO A 63 -41.45 1.68 -2.65
C PRO A 63 -42.84 2.30 -2.83
N GLY A 64 -43.75 2.08 -1.87
CA GLY A 64 -45.05 2.75 -1.84
C GLY A 64 -44.95 4.24 -1.55
N SER A 65 -43.86 4.71 -0.93
CA SER A 65 -43.71 6.10 -0.51
C SER A 65 -43.54 7.08 -1.68
N ILE A 66 -43.08 6.64 -2.84
CA ILE A 66 -42.85 7.55 -3.98
C ILE A 66 -44.13 7.88 -4.74
N PRO A 67 -44.95 6.89 -5.15
CA PRO A 67 -46.30 7.16 -5.62
C PRO A 67 -47.09 8.03 -4.62
N ASP A 68 -47.01 7.70 -3.32
CA ASP A 68 -47.74 8.43 -2.29
C ASP A 68 -47.24 9.87 -2.14
N ARG A 69 -45.92 10.11 -2.14
CA ARG A 69 -45.36 11.47 -2.05
C ARG A 69 -45.75 12.36 -3.23
N HIS A 70 -45.87 11.81 -4.44
CA HIS A 70 -46.33 12.56 -5.60
C HIS A 70 -47.84 12.79 -5.57
N HIS A 71 -48.62 11.79 -5.14
CA HIS A 71 -50.07 11.97 -4.99
C HIS A 71 -50.41 13.00 -3.89
N LEU A 72 -49.56 13.15 -2.86
CA LEU A 72 -49.71 14.19 -1.85
C LEU A 72 -49.48 15.61 -2.38
N LEU A 73 -48.91 15.77 -3.58
CA LEU A 73 -48.81 17.08 -4.22
C LEU A 73 -50.14 17.52 -4.85
N VAL A 74 -51.07 16.61 -5.13
CA VAL A 74 -52.36 16.97 -5.74
C VAL A 74 -53.11 17.94 -4.84
N GLY A 75 -53.46 19.11 -5.40
CA GLY A 75 -54.09 20.21 -4.69
C GLY A 75 -53.12 21.24 -4.09
N GLU A 76 -51.82 20.96 -4.07
CA GLU A 76 -50.79 21.93 -3.66
C GLU A 76 -50.42 22.88 -4.83
N PRO A 77 -50.06 24.14 -4.55
CA PRO A 77 -49.62 25.07 -5.59
C PRO A 77 -48.32 24.64 -6.27
N ILE A 78 -48.25 24.81 -7.59
CA ILE A 78 -47.07 24.59 -8.42
C ILE A 78 -46.06 25.73 -8.18
N PRO A 79 -44.82 25.44 -7.72
CA PRO A 79 -43.86 26.46 -7.29
C PRO A 79 -43.23 27.27 -8.45
N ASP A 80 -42.57 28.40 -8.12
CA ASP A 80 -41.72 29.17 -9.04
C ASP A 80 -40.26 29.17 -8.53
N PRO A 81 -39.27 28.68 -9.30
CA PRO A 81 -39.41 27.98 -10.59
C PRO A 81 -40.01 26.57 -10.42
N THR A 82 -40.71 26.08 -11.45
CA THR A 82 -41.14 24.67 -11.55
C THR A 82 -40.51 24.00 -12.76
N VAL A 83 -40.10 22.75 -12.57
CA VAL A 83 -39.72 21.80 -13.61
C VAL A 83 -40.85 20.83 -13.94
N ALA A 84 -41.92 20.83 -13.14
CA ALA A 84 -43.10 20.00 -13.35
C ALA A 84 -44.05 20.62 -14.39
N PRO A 85 -44.80 19.80 -15.16
CA PRO A 85 -45.80 20.29 -16.11
C PRO A 85 -46.91 21.08 -15.41
N GLY A 86 -47.22 22.27 -15.93
CA GLY A 86 -48.31 23.12 -15.44
C GLY A 86 -47.96 24.60 -15.43
N ILE A 87 -48.89 25.42 -14.94
CA ILE A 87 -48.70 26.86 -14.81
C ILE A 87 -48.31 27.15 -13.36
N THR A 88 -47.19 27.81 -13.15
CA THR A 88 -46.76 28.31 -11.84
C THR A 88 -47.91 29.05 -11.14
N GLY A 89 -48.20 28.67 -9.89
CA GLY A 89 -49.28 29.24 -9.08
C GLY A 89 -50.64 28.53 -9.21
N ASP A 90 -50.85 27.69 -10.22
CA ASP A 90 -51.99 26.75 -10.24
C ASP A 90 -51.72 25.60 -9.28
N ASN A 91 -52.75 24.79 -8.97
CA ASN A 91 -52.57 23.59 -8.15
C ASN A 91 -52.21 22.38 -9.01
N TYR A 92 -51.41 21.45 -8.48
CA TYR A 92 -51.21 20.16 -9.12
C TYR A 92 -52.52 19.38 -9.24
N GLU A 93 -52.80 18.86 -10.42
CA GLU A 93 -53.92 17.96 -10.70
C GLU A 93 -53.41 16.58 -11.12
N CYS A 94 -54.30 15.59 -11.16
CA CYS A 94 -53.94 14.24 -11.64
C CYS A 94 -53.30 14.28 -13.02
N LEU A 95 -53.84 15.11 -13.93
CA LEU A 95 -53.32 15.25 -15.30
C LEU A 95 -52.12 16.19 -15.42
N SER A 96 -51.75 16.91 -14.36
CA SER A 96 -50.47 17.63 -14.31
C SER A 96 -49.27 16.67 -14.27
N CYS A 97 -49.51 15.45 -13.79
CA CYS A 97 -48.48 14.41 -13.66
C CYS A 97 -48.86 13.10 -14.37
N HIS A 98 -50.02 13.04 -15.03
CA HIS A 98 -50.49 11.87 -15.78
C HIS A 98 -51.03 12.23 -17.17
N GLU A 99 -50.37 11.76 -18.23
CA GLU A 99 -50.88 11.68 -19.59
C GLU A 99 -51.86 10.51 -19.78
N LEU A 100 -52.98 10.80 -20.42
CA LEU A 100 -53.94 9.81 -20.89
C LEU A 100 -53.80 9.64 -22.40
N ALA A 101 -53.47 8.42 -22.83
CA ALA A 101 -53.49 8.04 -24.24
C ALA A 101 -54.77 7.28 -24.57
N TRP A 102 -55.38 7.65 -25.67
CA TRP A 102 -56.49 6.90 -26.24
C TRP A 102 -55.98 5.60 -26.88
N ASP A 103 -56.61 4.48 -26.54
CA ASP A 103 -56.35 3.17 -27.12
C ASP A 103 -57.52 2.74 -28.02
N ASP A 104 -57.29 2.77 -29.33
CA ASP A 104 -58.27 2.37 -30.36
C ASP A 104 -58.67 0.89 -30.29
N ALA A 105 -57.82 0.01 -29.73
CA ALA A 105 -58.12 -1.41 -29.62
C ALA A 105 -59.12 -1.70 -28.49
N THR A 106 -59.07 -0.92 -27.42
CA THR A 106 -59.98 -1.05 -26.27
C THR A 106 -61.06 0.02 -26.21
N PHE A 107 -61.02 1.01 -27.11
CA PHE A 107 -61.90 2.18 -27.11
C PHE A 107 -61.93 2.89 -25.74
N SER A 108 -60.77 3.02 -25.10
CA SER A 108 -60.65 3.58 -23.76
C SER A 108 -59.43 4.49 -23.62
N TYR A 109 -59.47 5.44 -22.69
CA TYR A 109 -58.27 6.15 -22.27
C TYR A 109 -57.51 5.30 -21.26
N SER A 110 -56.22 5.11 -21.53
CA SER A 110 -55.27 4.46 -20.62
C SER A 110 -54.24 5.47 -20.18
N PHE A 111 -53.74 5.34 -18.95
CA PHE A 111 -52.60 6.13 -18.52
C PHE A 111 -51.38 5.69 -19.33
N VAL A 112 -50.68 6.65 -19.92
CA VAL A 112 -49.34 6.39 -20.45
C VAL A 112 -48.46 6.00 -19.26
N ALA A 113 -47.68 4.93 -19.42
CA ALA A 113 -46.69 4.55 -18.43
C ALA A 113 -45.48 5.49 -18.58
N PHE A 114 -45.61 6.73 -18.13
CA PHE A 114 -44.49 7.64 -17.96
C PHE A 114 -44.35 7.87 -16.46
N ARG A 115 -43.34 7.24 -15.90
CA ARG A 115 -42.79 7.70 -14.62
C ARG A 115 -41.31 7.88 -14.82
N ASP A 116 -40.90 8.41 -15.97
CA ASP A 116 -39.51 8.80 -16.13
C ASP A 116 -39.26 9.93 -15.15
N CYS A 117 -38.55 9.62 -14.06
CA CYS A 117 -38.28 10.54 -12.97
C CYS A 117 -37.59 11.80 -13.52
N LEU A 118 -36.82 11.66 -14.60
CA LEU A 118 -36.01 12.73 -15.19
C LEU A 118 -36.82 13.71 -16.03
N GLU A 119 -38.09 13.41 -16.34
CA GLU A 119 -38.98 14.35 -17.01
C GLU A 119 -39.25 15.58 -16.13
N CYS A 120 -39.40 15.35 -14.82
CA CYS A 120 -39.62 16.39 -13.82
C CYS A 120 -38.39 16.66 -12.95
N HIS A 121 -37.57 15.65 -12.65
CA HIS A 121 -36.34 15.82 -11.88
C HIS A 121 -35.12 15.96 -12.80
N GLN A 122 -35.12 17.04 -13.59
CA GLN A 122 -34.04 17.31 -14.52
C GLN A 122 -32.70 17.43 -13.78
N GLN A 123 -31.72 16.66 -14.24
CA GLN A 123 -30.35 16.77 -13.75
C GLN A 123 -29.66 17.90 -14.52
N LEU A 124 -29.17 18.90 -13.78
CA LEU A 124 -28.39 19.99 -14.34
C LEU A 124 -26.91 19.61 -14.31
N ALA A 125 -26.26 19.62 -15.48
CA ALA A 125 -24.84 19.34 -15.58
C ALA A 125 -24.03 20.27 -14.66
N GLY A 126 -23.15 19.69 -13.85
CA GLY A 126 -22.33 20.41 -12.87
C GLY A 126 -23.04 20.81 -11.57
N GLN A 127 -24.32 20.48 -11.39
CA GLN A 127 -24.99 20.60 -10.09
C GLN A 127 -25.06 19.24 -9.42
N ALA A 128 -24.74 19.20 -8.13
CA ALA A 128 -24.87 17.98 -7.35
C ALA A 128 -26.35 17.73 -7.01
N SER A 129 -26.66 16.44 -6.84
CA SER A 129 -28.03 15.95 -6.78
C SER A 129 -28.79 16.43 -5.54
N VAL A 130 -30.12 16.57 -5.66
CA VAL A 130 -31.04 16.86 -4.53
C VAL A 130 -30.99 15.80 -3.41
N HIS A 131 -30.31 14.67 -3.63
CA HIS A 131 -30.17 13.58 -2.68
C HIS A 131 -29.42 13.95 -1.38
N HIS A 132 -28.59 15.00 -1.36
CA HIS A 132 -27.98 15.47 -0.10
C HIS A 132 -28.90 16.37 0.75
N LEU A 133 -30.14 16.63 0.30
CA LEU A 133 -31.18 17.30 1.09
C LEU A 133 -32.10 16.31 1.83
N THR A 134 -31.79 15.01 1.79
CA THR A 134 -32.55 13.99 2.52
C THR A 134 -32.34 14.11 4.02
N ALA A 135 -33.31 13.65 4.82
CA ALA A 135 -33.20 13.68 6.28
C ALA A 135 -31.94 12.95 6.80
N LYS A 136 -31.51 11.88 6.11
CA LYS A 136 -30.28 11.16 6.45
C LYS A 136 -29.02 11.99 6.16
N ALA A 137 -28.90 12.57 4.97
CA ALA A 137 -27.77 13.43 4.63
C ALA A 137 -27.69 14.68 5.54
N LEU A 138 -28.83 15.29 5.88
CA LEU A 138 -28.89 16.43 6.80
C LEU A 138 -28.56 16.06 8.25
N ALA A 139 -28.73 14.79 8.62
CA ALA A 139 -28.36 14.21 9.90
C ALA A 139 -26.95 13.61 9.90
N ASP A 140 -26.14 13.89 8.87
CA ASP A 140 -24.76 13.43 8.72
C ASP A 140 -24.63 11.88 8.63
N ASP A 141 -25.70 11.18 8.20
CA ASP A 141 -25.69 9.73 7.94
C ASP A 141 -25.34 9.45 6.46
N CYS A 142 -24.15 9.88 6.04
CA CYS A 142 -23.63 9.78 4.68
C CYS A 142 -23.48 8.32 4.21
N LYS A 143 -23.04 7.45 5.11
CA LYS A 143 -22.80 6.01 4.92
C LYS A 143 -24.05 5.25 4.48
N ALA A 144 -25.24 5.73 4.86
CA ALA A 144 -26.51 5.15 4.41
C ALA A 144 -26.67 5.15 2.88
N CYS A 145 -26.00 6.06 2.17
CA CYS A 145 -26.05 6.16 0.71
C CYS A 145 -24.69 5.88 0.05
N HIS A 146 -23.58 6.21 0.72
CA HIS A 146 -22.23 6.13 0.17
C HIS A 146 -21.38 4.99 0.73
N GLY A 147 -21.94 4.03 1.48
CA GLY A 147 -21.31 2.74 1.79
C GLY A 147 -19.90 2.79 2.42
N PRO A 148 -18.81 2.70 1.62
CA PRO A 148 -17.43 2.73 2.11
C PRO A 148 -16.94 4.02 2.78
N ILE A 149 -17.70 5.13 2.74
CA ILE A 149 -17.33 6.35 3.47
C ILE A 149 -17.77 6.28 4.95
N ASP A 150 -17.22 7.17 5.76
CA ASP A 150 -17.55 7.27 7.18
C ASP A 150 -18.54 8.42 7.46
N ASN A 151 -19.25 8.32 8.57
CA ASN A 151 -20.15 9.37 9.02
C ASN A 151 -19.40 10.34 9.95
N PRO A 152 -19.68 11.65 9.88
CA PRO A 152 -19.24 12.59 10.91
C PRO A 152 -19.61 12.08 12.32
N ASP A 153 -18.67 12.17 13.25
CA ASP A 153 -18.83 11.80 14.66
C ASP A 153 -19.23 10.33 14.95
N ASP A 154 -19.09 9.40 14.00
CA ASP A 154 -19.43 7.98 14.22
C ASP A 154 -18.39 7.17 15.02
N GLY A 155 -17.29 7.82 15.41
CA GLY A 155 -16.20 7.24 16.19
C GLY A 155 -15.12 6.55 15.36
N HIS A 156 -15.14 6.69 14.02
CA HIS A 156 -14.00 6.28 13.20
C HIS A 156 -12.73 7.09 13.55
N TYR A 157 -11.58 6.52 13.19
CA TYR A 157 -10.30 7.09 13.56
C TYR A 157 -9.96 8.31 12.68
N ILE A 158 -9.93 9.48 13.32
CA ILE A 158 -9.37 10.72 12.77
C ILE A 158 -8.07 11.03 13.55
N PRO A 159 -6.93 11.19 12.89
CA PRO A 159 -5.69 11.57 13.56
C PRO A 159 -5.81 12.89 14.32
N VAL A 160 -5.47 12.86 15.62
CA VAL A 160 -5.60 14.01 16.54
C VAL A 160 -4.37 14.94 16.55
N TYR A 161 -3.32 14.61 15.80
CA TYR A 161 -2.14 15.46 15.70
C TYR A 161 -2.30 16.51 14.59
N ASP A 162 -1.73 17.69 14.81
CA ASP A 162 -1.75 18.80 13.85
C ASP A 162 -1.25 18.38 12.47
N THR A 163 -1.85 18.95 11.43
CA THR A 163 -1.34 18.79 10.07
C THR A 163 0.11 19.26 10.01
N SER A 164 0.96 18.49 9.35
CA SER A 164 2.38 18.78 9.25
C SER A 164 2.77 18.99 7.79
N LEU A 165 4.05 19.27 7.52
CA LEU A 165 4.58 19.27 6.15
C LEU A 165 4.46 17.91 5.45
N VAL A 166 4.19 16.85 6.21
CA VAL A 166 3.91 15.53 5.64
C VAL A 166 2.43 15.28 5.42
N THR A 167 1.56 16.22 5.73
CA THR A 167 0.14 16.10 5.47
C THR A 167 -0.14 16.64 4.07
N PRO A 168 -0.80 15.88 3.17
CA PRO A 168 -1.13 16.38 1.85
C PRO A 168 -2.03 17.61 1.98
N VAL A 169 -1.72 18.65 1.20
CA VAL A 169 -2.64 19.79 1.06
C VAL A 169 -3.76 19.43 0.09
N THR A 170 -4.94 20.02 0.26
CA THR A 170 -6.13 19.68 -0.54
C THR A 170 -6.06 20.07 -2.03
N GLY A 171 -5.00 20.79 -2.44
CA GLY A 171 -4.74 21.21 -3.81
C GLY A 171 -3.44 20.63 -4.38
N LEU A 172 -2.71 21.43 -5.17
CA LEU A 172 -1.34 21.09 -5.58
C LEU A 172 -0.40 21.28 -4.38
N GLY A 173 0.47 20.32 -4.16
CA GLY A 173 1.50 20.39 -3.14
C GLY A 173 2.68 21.28 -3.53
N THR A 174 3.66 21.36 -2.64
CA THR A 174 4.85 22.20 -2.80
C THR A 174 5.95 21.55 -3.65
N GLY A 175 5.76 20.31 -4.06
CA GLY A 175 6.66 19.60 -4.95
C GLY A 175 6.73 20.25 -6.34
N PRO A 176 7.83 20.03 -7.08
CA PRO A 176 8.05 20.64 -8.39
C PRO A 176 6.97 20.31 -9.43
N ASN A 177 6.23 19.21 -9.26
CA ASN A 177 5.14 18.78 -10.12
C ASN A 177 3.79 18.76 -9.37
N GLY A 178 3.74 19.35 -8.17
CA GLY A 178 2.57 19.34 -7.29
C GLY A 178 2.58 18.25 -6.21
N GLU A 179 3.68 17.50 -6.04
CA GLU A 179 3.81 16.50 -4.96
C GLU A 179 3.54 17.12 -3.58
N GLY A 180 2.94 16.37 -2.67
CA GLY A 180 2.53 16.89 -1.36
C GLY A 180 1.11 17.45 -1.31
N GLY A 181 0.33 17.27 -2.37
CA GLY A 181 -1.06 17.67 -2.42
C GLY A 181 -1.95 16.61 -3.07
N CYS A 182 -3.20 16.56 -2.67
CA CYS A 182 -4.16 15.56 -3.14
C CYS A 182 -4.35 15.62 -4.66
N ALA A 183 -4.28 16.81 -5.26
CA ALA A 183 -4.41 17.01 -6.70
C ALA A 183 -3.26 16.40 -7.51
N PHE A 184 -2.14 16.06 -6.85
CA PHE A 184 -1.06 15.31 -7.49
C PHE A 184 -1.54 13.94 -7.93
N CYS A 185 -2.40 13.25 -7.17
CA CYS A 185 -2.94 11.93 -7.56
C CYS A 185 -4.42 11.98 -7.98
N HIS A 186 -5.20 12.92 -7.46
CA HIS A 186 -6.62 13.12 -7.78
C HIS A 186 -6.83 14.29 -8.72
N ASN A 187 -6.27 14.22 -9.93
CA ASN A 187 -6.59 15.22 -10.94
C ASN A 187 -7.93 14.89 -11.61
N ALA A 188 -8.73 15.92 -11.89
CA ALA A 188 -9.97 15.76 -12.65
C ALA A 188 -9.67 15.38 -14.11
N GLY A 189 -10.56 14.61 -14.72
CA GLY A 189 -10.40 14.16 -16.10
C GLY A 189 -11.26 12.95 -16.43
N THR A 190 -10.76 12.10 -17.32
CA THR A 190 -11.36 10.79 -17.59
C THR A 190 -10.37 9.74 -17.14
N ASP A 191 -10.77 8.91 -16.20
CA ASP A 191 -9.99 7.73 -15.83
C ASP A 191 -9.85 6.85 -17.07
N THR A 192 -8.61 6.63 -17.51
CA THR A 192 -8.32 5.89 -18.74
C THR A 192 -8.63 4.40 -18.61
N ALA A 193 -8.68 3.86 -17.38
CA ALA A 193 -8.99 2.46 -17.14
C ALA A 193 -10.49 2.18 -17.15
N SER A 194 -11.28 2.95 -16.41
CA SER A 194 -12.74 2.76 -16.32
C SER A 194 -13.54 3.53 -17.38
N GLY A 195 -12.97 4.58 -17.97
CA GLY A 195 -13.68 5.54 -18.82
C GLY A 195 -14.60 6.50 -18.05
N VAL A 196 -14.60 6.44 -16.72
CA VAL A 196 -15.44 7.29 -15.86
C VAL A 196 -14.85 8.71 -15.80
N ALA A 197 -15.74 9.71 -15.85
CA ALA A 197 -15.36 11.09 -15.61
C ALA A 197 -15.08 11.30 -14.12
N VAL A 198 -13.86 11.74 -13.80
CA VAL A 198 -13.39 12.13 -12.48
C VAL A 198 -13.49 13.64 -12.38
N TYR A 199 -14.20 14.13 -11.37
CA TYR A 199 -14.45 15.55 -11.17
C TYR A 199 -13.52 16.12 -10.10
N THR A 200 -13.36 17.45 -10.05
CA THR A 200 -12.55 18.06 -9.01
C THR A 200 -13.23 17.91 -7.64
N ASN A 201 -12.46 17.96 -6.54
CA ASN A 201 -13.04 17.99 -5.19
C ASN A 201 -14.08 19.10 -5.02
N ALA A 202 -13.85 20.27 -5.64
CA ALA A 202 -14.81 21.36 -5.61
C ALA A 202 -16.13 20.99 -6.33
N ASP A 203 -16.05 20.32 -7.48
CA ASP A 203 -17.25 19.92 -8.25
C ASP A 203 -18.05 18.82 -7.55
N THR A 204 -17.39 17.90 -6.84
CA THR A 204 -18.07 16.81 -6.12
C THR A 204 -18.69 17.26 -4.79
N HIS A 205 -18.15 18.31 -4.15
CA HIS A 205 -18.57 18.74 -2.81
C HIS A 205 -19.36 20.06 -2.79
N HIS A 206 -19.18 20.95 -3.76
CA HIS A 206 -19.98 22.18 -3.86
C HIS A 206 -21.30 21.95 -4.58
N SER A 207 -22.28 22.83 -4.33
CA SER A 207 -23.62 22.76 -4.93
C SER A 207 -24.36 21.45 -4.64
N THR A 208 -23.95 20.71 -3.59
CA THR A 208 -24.62 19.49 -3.09
C THR A 208 -25.95 19.79 -2.42
N GLY A 209 -26.18 21.03 -2.03
CA GLY A 209 -27.34 21.44 -1.23
C GLY A 209 -27.06 21.46 0.28
N LEU A 210 -26.00 20.81 0.76
CA LEU A 210 -25.59 20.86 2.17
C LEU A 210 -25.27 22.29 2.63
N GLY A 211 -24.74 23.13 1.73
CA GLY A 211 -24.51 24.54 2.02
C GLY A 211 -25.79 25.33 2.34
N LEU A 212 -26.93 24.97 1.72
CA LEU A 212 -28.24 25.59 2.01
C LEU A 212 -28.74 25.22 3.41
N ALA A 213 -28.29 24.09 3.95
CA ALA A 213 -28.58 23.64 5.30
C ALA A 213 -27.58 24.19 6.35
N GLY A 214 -26.68 25.10 5.96
CA GLY A 214 -25.67 25.66 6.85
C GLY A 214 -24.56 24.67 7.23
N LYS A 215 -24.41 23.58 6.48
CA LYS A 215 -23.43 22.52 6.73
C LYS A 215 -22.08 22.76 6.05
N CYS A 216 -21.78 23.99 5.62
CA CYS A 216 -20.46 24.35 5.08
C CYS A 216 -19.33 24.04 6.07
N ILE A 217 -19.62 24.09 7.38
CA ILE A 217 -18.65 23.82 8.45
C ILE A 217 -18.16 22.37 8.48
N LEU A 218 -18.87 21.43 7.84
CA LEU A 218 -18.40 20.04 7.71
C LEU A 218 -17.12 19.97 6.88
N CYS A 219 -16.97 20.88 5.91
CA CYS A 219 -15.87 20.88 4.97
C CYS A 219 -14.95 22.10 5.12
N HIS A 220 -15.38 23.15 5.82
CA HIS A 220 -14.63 24.41 5.95
C HIS A 220 -14.50 24.83 7.41
N GLN A 221 -13.28 25.03 7.88
CA GLN A 221 -13.03 25.64 9.19
C GLN A 221 -13.41 27.12 9.17
N SER A 222 -14.62 27.45 9.63
CA SER A 222 -15.19 28.80 9.46
C SER A 222 -14.73 29.83 10.51
N PHE A 223 -13.76 29.50 11.38
CA PHE A 223 -13.56 30.23 12.66
C PHE A 223 -12.14 30.65 13.03
N ALA A 224 -11.13 30.53 12.16
CA ALA A 224 -9.81 31.13 12.44
C ALA A 224 -9.61 32.40 11.60
N PRO A 225 -9.59 33.61 12.22
CA PRO A 225 -9.24 34.83 11.52
C PRO A 225 -7.81 34.69 10.95
N GLY A 226 -7.70 34.66 9.62
CA GLY A 226 -6.42 34.51 8.91
C GLY A 226 -6.01 33.08 8.59
N SER A 227 -6.84 32.06 8.85
CA SER A 227 -6.63 30.75 8.21
C SER A 227 -7.01 30.86 6.74
N PRO A 228 -6.25 30.25 5.81
CA PRO A 228 -6.70 30.13 4.44
C PRO A 228 -8.07 29.43 4.41
N GLU A 229 -8.96 29.87 3.53
CA GLU A 229 -10.28 29.23 3.28
C GLU A 229 -10.16 27.79 2.73
N THR A 230 -8.94 27.25 2.71
CA THR A 230 -8.59 25.97 2.14
C THR A 230 -8.83 24.88 3.17
N PRO A 231 -9.68 23.89 2.88
CA PRO A 231 -9.86 22.73 3.74
C PRO A 231 -8.52 22.07 4.03
N ILE A 232 -8.32 21.63 5.26
CA ILE A 232 -7.18 20.78 5.62
C ILE A 232 -7.60 19.32 5.55
N ILE A 233 -6.64 18.38 5.46
CA ILE A 233 -6.98 16.93 5.36
C ILE A 233 -7.93 16.48 6.48
N ARG A 234 -7.87 17.12 7.66
CA ARG A 234 -8.72 16.78 8.80
C ARG A 234 -10.19 17.00 8.50
N ASP A 235 -10.52 18.00 7.68
CA ASP A 235 -11.89 18.27 7.27
C ASP A 235 -12.39 17.15 6.32
N CYS A 236 -11.50 16.62 5.47
CA CYS A 236 -11.81 15.46 4.62
C CYS A 236 -11.98 14.18 5.45
N GLU A 237 -11.13 13.99 6.47
CA GLU A 237 -11.13 12.80 7.34
C GLU A 237 -12.43 12.66 8.14
N VAL A 238 -13.25 13.72 8.28
CA VAL A 238 -14.57 13.66 8.90
C VAL A 238 -15.53 12.72 8.16
N CYS A 239 -15.38 12.61 6.83
CA CYS A 239 -16.23 11.76 5.99
C CYS A 239 -15.44 10.63 5.32
N HIS A 240 -14.13 10.76 5.22
CA HIS A 240 -13.26 9.79 4.57
C HIS A 240 -12.24 9.26 5.57
N GLY A 241 -12.50 8.10 6.17
CA GLY A 241 -11.54 7.48 7.07
C GLY A 241 -10.19 7.25 6.39
N VAL A 242 -9.13 7.16 7.20
CA VAL A 242 -7.74 6.92 6.77
C VAL A 242 -7.64 5.81 5.72
N ASN A 243 -8.43 4.74 5.84
CA ASN A 243 -8.41 3.65 4.88
C ASN A 243 -8.98 4.03 3.51
N SER A 244 -10.02 4.87 3.45
CA SER A 244 -10.61 5.36 2.21
C SER A 244 -9.72 6.42 1.53
N LEU A 245 -9.13 7.34 2.31
CA LEU A 245 -8.23 8.38 1.78
C LEU A 245 -6.89 7.85 1.32
N HIS A 246 -6.44 6.69 1.80
CA HIS A 246 -5.18 6.11 1.38
C HIS A 246 -5.36 4.97 0.38
N ASN A 247 -6.55 4.44 0.14
CA ASN A 247 -6.75 3.37 -0.85
C ASN A 247 -6.82 3.88 -2.30
N ILE A 248 -5.85 4.71 -2.67
CA ILE A 248 -5.75 5.36 -3.98
C ILE A 248 -4.68 4.62 -4.79
N GLN A 249 -5.07 3.96 -5.88
CA GLN A 249 -4.14 3.29 -6.77
C GLN A 249 -4.48 3.53 -8.25
N VAL A 250 -3.45 3.62 -9.07
CA VAL A 250 -3.48 3.77 -10.52
C VAL A 250 -2.76 2.58 -11.12
N ASP A 251 -3.35 2.01 -12.16
CA ASP A 251 -2.70 1.01 -13.00
C ASP A 251 -1.63 1.71 -13.84
N SER A 252 -0.39 1.63 -13.39
CA SER A 252 0.74 2.39 -13.93
C SER A 252 1.29 1.84 -15.24
N ASP A 253 1.05 0.57 -15.53
CA ASP A 253 1.50 -0.11 -16.75
C ASP A 253 0.35 -0.37 -17.74
N ALA A 254 -0.88 0.05 -17.39
CA ALA A 254 -2.10 -0.10 -18.16
C ALA A 254 -2.40 -1.57 -18.53
N ASN A 255 -2.03 -2.52 -17.66
CA ASN A 255 -2.26 -3.94 -17.89
C ASN A 255 -3.71 -4.39 -17.58
N GLY A 256 -4.52 -3.49 -17.01
CA GLY A 256 -5.90 -3.72 -16.62
C GLY A 256 -6.08 -4.27 -15.19
N SER A 257 -5.01 -4.38 -14.41
CA SER A 257 -4.98 -4.86 -13.02
C SER A 257 -4.12 -3.93 -12.17
N ILE A 258 -4.59 -3.64 -10.96
CA ILE A 258 -3.79 -2.94 -9.96
C ILE A 258 -3.24 -3.97 -9.00
N GLU A 259 -1.92 -4.05 -8.90
CA GLU A 259 -1.22 -4.96 -8.01
C GLU A 259 -0.51 -4.16 -6.91
N PRO A 260 -0.99 -4.20 -5.66
CA PRO A 260 -0.36 -3.51 -4.54
C PRO A 260 1.15 -3.78 -4.43
N GLY A 261 1.94 -2.70 -4.45
CA GLY A 261 3.40 -2.73 -4.37
C GLY A 261 4.13 -3.10 -5.66
N MET A 262 3.40 -3.32 -6.75
CA MET A 262 3.98 -3.61 -8.06
C MET A 262 3.83 -2.44 -9.05
N GLU A 263 3.04 -1.42 -8.68
CA GLU A 263 2.91 -0.19 -9.47
C GLU A 263 4.20 0.64 -9.49
N SER A 264 4.40 1.36 -10.60
CA SER A 264 5.48 2.33 -10.74
C SER A 264 5.37 3.41 -9.67
N ALA A 265 6.52 3.92 -9.23
CA ALA A 265 6.57 4.99 -8.24
C ALA A 265 5.67 6.18 -8.63
N TYR A 266 4.92 6.69 -7.66
CA TYR A 266 3.92 7.77 -7.73
C TYR A 266 2.55 7.40 -8.31
N TYR A 267 2.25 6.11 -8.48
CA TYR A 267 0.98 5.63 -9.02
C TYR A 267 0.11 4.87 -8.00
N GLY A 268 0.44 4.91 -6.70
CA GLY A 268 -0.35 4.20 -5.68
C GLY A 268 -0.20 4.72 -4.25
N HIS A 269 -0.44 3.86 -3.27
CA HIS A 269 -0.05 4.07 -1.86
C HIS A 269 0.25 2.71 -1.22
N ILE A 270 -0.41 1.64 -1.68
CA ILE A 270 -0.28 0.32 -1.08
C ILE A 270 0.95 -0.37 -1.66
N GLY A 271 1.90 -0.69 -0.79
CA GLY A 271 3.02 -1.60 -1.08
C GLY A 271 4.24 -0.96 -1.72
N ASN A 272 4.17 0.31 -2.16
CA ASN A 272 5.34 1.07 -2.63
C ASN A 272 5.47 2.39 -1.86
N GLN A 273 6.55 2.49 -1.09
CA GLN A 273 6.83 3.60 -0.18
C GLN A 273 7.05 4.93 -0.92
N ASP A 274 7.48 4.89 -2.19
CA ASP A 274 7.66 6.09 -3.02
C ASP A 274 6.33 6.77 -3.36
N ASP A 275 5.22 6.02 -3.36
CA ASP A 275 3.92 6.60 -3.67
C ASP A 275 3.36 7.38 -2.47
N CYS A 276 3.60 6.89 -1.25
CA CYS A 276 3.36 7.66 -0.01
C CYS A 276 4.09 9.00 -0.08
N TRP A 277 5.34 8.99 -0.54
CA TRP A 277 6.18 10.18 -0.66
C TRP A 277 5.71 11.17 -1.73
N GLY A 278 5.10 10.70 -2.82
CA GLY A 278 4.45 11.56 -3.81
C GLY A 278 3.27 12.35 -3.22
N CYS A 279 2.39 11.67 -2.49
CA CYS A 279 1.24 12.31 -1.83
C CYS A 279 1.65 13.25 -0.69
N HIS A 280 2.70 12.89 0.04
CA HIS A 280 3.13 13.62 1.22
C HIS A 280 4.19 14.71 0.90
N GLY A 281 4.80 14.72 -0.30
CA GLY A 281 5.53 15.87 -0.84
C GLY A 281 7.02 15.92 -0.54
N PHE A 282 7.64 14.78 -0.27
CA PHE A 282 9.06 14.68 0.06
C PHE A 282 9.56 13.26 -0.19
N THR A 283 10.81 13.10 -0.62
CA THR A 283 11.47 11.78 -0.65
C THR A 283 11.68 11.26 0.78
N ALA A 284 11.82 9.95 0.97
CA ALA A 284 11.92 9.30 2.29
C ALA A 284 12.86 10.00 3.30
N ALA A 285 14.02 10.50 2.86
CA ALA A 285 14.97 11.22 3.71
C ALA A 285 14.75 12.73 3.83
N ALA A 286 13.82 13.30 3.06
CA ALA A 286 13.71 14.73 2.88
C ALA A 286 12.58 15.38 3.67
N ALA A 287 11.85 14.68 4.55
CA ALA A 287 10.86 15.29 5.44
C ALA A 287 11.56 16.30 6.38
N PRO A 288 11.69 17.57 6.01
CA PRO A 288 12.43 18.49 6.83
C PRO A 288 11.50 18.79 8.02
N PHE A 289 12.06 19.04 9.20
CA PHE A 289 11.29 19.40 10.40
C PHE A 289 10.44 18.29 11.07
N SER A 290 10.38 17.04 10.57
CA SER A 290 9.55 15.97 11.16
C SER A 290 10.23 15.11 12.25
N GLY A 291 11.48 15.40 12.59
CA GLY A 291 12.28 14.59 13.51
C GLY A 291 12.80 13.29 12.87
N PRO A 292 13.00 12.21 13.63
CA PRO A 292 13.50 10.95 13.08
C PRO A 292 12.43 10.22 12.25
N VAL A 293 12.68 10.07 10.95
CA VAL A 293 11.86 9.23 10.06
C VAL A 293 12.10 7.76 10.38
N ILE A 294 11.05 6.93 10.49
CA ILE A 294 11.21 5.49 10.76
C ILE A 294 11.92 4.84 9.56
N PRO A 295 13.07 4.16 9.75
CA PRO A 295 13.74 3.47 8.64
C PRO A 295 12.93 2.25 8.17
N ASP A 296 13.18 1.80 6.95
CA ASP A 296 12.61 0.55 6.41
C ASP A 296 13.72 -0.30 5.77
N ILE A 297 13.64 -1.62 5.93
CA ILE A 297 14.57 -2.58 5.34
C ILE A 297 13.85 -3.43 4.31
N THR A 298 14.30 -3.35 3.07
CA THR A 298 13.75 -4.12 1.94
C THR A 298 14.58 -5.38 1.65
N GLY A 299 15.85 -5.43 2.08
CA GLY A 299 16.69 -6.60 1.81
C GLY A 299 18.05 -6.63 2.50
N LEU A 300 18.66 -7.82 2.47
CA LEU A 300 20.00 -8.13 2.97
C LEU A 300 20.79 -8.80 1.84
N SER A 301 22.06 -8.43 1.64
CA SER A 301 22.91 -9.08 0.64
C SER A 301 23.15 -10.56 0.93
N VAL A 302 23.11 -10.95 2.21
CA VAL A 302 23.13 -12.33 2.70
C VAL A 302 22.20 -12.45 3.90
N LYS A 303 21.40 -13.52 3.98
CA LYS A 303 20.52 -13.80 5.14
C LYS A 303 21.13 -14.80 6.12
N THR A 304 22.25 -15.41 5.74
CA THR A 304 22.96 -16.43 6.51
C THR A 304 24.46 -16.13 6.49
N ILE A 305 25.08 -16.15 7.67
CA ILE A 305 26.53 -15.94 7.83
C ILE A 305 27.13 -17.01 8.74
N THR A 306 28.46 -17.14 8.75
CA THR A 306 29.16 -18.11 9.61
C THR A 306 29.69 -17.44 10.87
N ALA A 307 29.34 -17.98 12.04
CA ALA A 307 29.85 -17.57 13.33
C ALA A 307 31.38 -17.68 13.40
N GLY A 308 32.02 -16.79 14.16
CA GLY A 308 33.47 -16.78 14.33
C GLY A 308 34.24 -16.02 13.24
N PHE A 309 33.55 -15.39 12.29
CA PHE A 309 34.17 -14.55 11.26
C PHE A 309 33.47 -13.20 11.17
N ASP A 310 34.26 -12.13 11.01
CA ASP A 310 33.70 -10.84 10.65
C ASP A 310 33.09 -10.96 9.25
N THR A 311 31.81 -10.67 9.13
CA THR A 311 31.09 -10.75 7.86
C THR A 311 30.47 -9.41 7.55
N GLN A 312 30.88 -8.81 6.44
CA GLN A 312 30.27 -7.59 5.94
C GLN A 312 28.96 -7.91 5.21
N LEU A 313 27.92 -7.15 5.54
CA LEU A 313 26.57 -7.26 5.02
C LEU A 313 26.15 -5.89 4.45
N THR A 314 25.55 -5.89 3.27
CA THR A 314 24.82 -4.73 2.75
C THR A 314 23.33 -4.88 3.10
N ILE A 315 22.79 -3.88 3.77
CA ILE A 315 21.36 -3.74 4.07
C ILE A 315 20.80 -2.71 3.08
N SER A 316 19.78 -3.10 2.34
CA SER A 316 19.05 -2.23 1.40
C SER A 316 17.72 -1.82 2.02
N GLY A 317 17.31 -0.58 1.79
CA GLY A 317 16.08 -0.05 2.35
C GLY A 317 15.88 1.43 2.08
N ALA A 318 15.21 2.12 2.99
CA ALA A 318 14.92 3.55 2.89
C ALA A 318 15.05 4.26 4.25
N ALA A 319 15.23 5.59 4.18
CA ALA A 319 15.32 6.47 5.34
C ALA A 319 16.35 6.04 6.40
N PHE A 320 17.47 5.43 6.00
CA PHE A 320 18.57 5.15 6.93
C PHE A 320 19.27 6.42 7.42
N THR A 321 19.19 7.50 6.65
CA THR A 321 19.54 8.86 7.08
C THR A 321 18.38 9.81 6.80
N ASN A 322 18.27 10.90 7.57
CA ASN A 322 17.43 12.05 7.21
C ASN A 322 17.93 13.33 7.90
N LEU A 323 17.61 14.50 7.34
CA LEU A 323 17.81 15.77 8.03
C LEU A 323 16.61 16.09 8.91
N ALA A 324 16.86 16.49 10.15
CA ALA A 324 15.85 17.04 11.05
C ALA A 324 16.23 18.46 11.46
N GLN A 325 15.25 19.32 11.73
CA GLN A 325 15.54 20.67 12.19
C GLN A 325 15.76 20.68 13.71
N SER A 326 16.84 21.34 14.14
CA SER A 326 17.08 21.67 15.55
C SER A 326 17.07 23.20 15.75
N PRO A 327 16.96 23.69 17.00
CA PRO A 327 17.10 25.12 17.30
C PRO A 327 18.40 25.76 16.79
N THR A 328 19.44 24.96 16.55
CA THR A 328 20.76 25.41 16.08
C THR A 328 20.99 25.16 14.58
N GLY A 329 19.97 24.70 13.85
CA GLY A 329 20.06 24.37 12.41
C GLY A 329 19.73 22.91 12.11
N PRO A 330 19.83 22.50 10.83
CA PRO A 330 19.58 21.11 10.44
C PRO A 330 20.64 20.19 11.04
N ILE A 331 20.19 19.06 11.57
CA ILE A 331 21.02 17.96 12.08
C ILE A 331 20.77 16.72 11.23
N GLU A 332 21.84 16.00 10.89
CA GLU A 332 21.73 14.71 10.22
C GLU A 332 21.48 13.62 11.26
N LEU A 333 20.41 12.85 11.05
CA LEU A 333 20.06 11.69 11.86
C LEU A 333 20.45 10.43 11.08
N THR A 334 21.21 9.54 11.70
CA THR A 334 21.68 8.29 11.08
C THR A 334 21.19 7.08 11.86
N SER A 335 20.87 6.01 11.13
CA SER A 335 20.49 4.72 11.71
C SER A 335 21.69 3.94 12.22
N SER A 336 21.44 3.10 13.22
CA SER A 336 22.28 1.98 13.64
C SER A 336 21.57 0.66 13.34
N VAL A 337 22.29 -0.47 13.39
CA VAL A 337 21.69 -1.80 13.21
C VAL A 337 21.46 -2.42 14.58
N LEU A 338 20.23 -2.83 14.89
CA LEU A 338 19.86 -3.56 16.09
C LEU A 338 19.66 -5.04 15.74
N LEU A 339 20.35 -5.91 16.46
CA LEU A 339 20.18 -7.36 16.41
C LEU A 339 19.52 -7.81 17.71
N ILE A 340 18.40 -8.51 17.61
CA ILE A 340 17.67 -9.05 18.77
C ILE A 340 17.72 -10.58 18.69
N ALA A 341 18.42 -11.21 19.63
CA ALA A 341 18.49 -12.66 19.73
C ALA A 341 17.15 -13.27 20.21
N ALA A 342 17.00 -14.58 20.06
CA ALA A 342 15.79 -15.31 20.47
C ALA A 342 15.49 -15.22 21.99
N ASP A 343 16.49 -14.96 22.82
CA ASP A 343 16.33 -14.74 24.26
C ASP A 343 16.01 -13.28 24.63
N GLY A 344 15.85 -12.41 23.62
CA GLY A 344 15.61 -10.97 23.78
C GLY A 344 16.87 -10.14 24.00
N THR A 345 18.07 -10.75 24.00
CA THR A 345 19.32 -10.00 24.11
C THR A 345 19.52 -9.11 22.88
N GLU A 346 19.80 -7.84 23.12
CA GLU A 346 20.00 -6.83 22.08
C GLU A 346 21.48 -6.52 21.87
N THR A 347 21.90 -6.37 20.60
CA THR A 347 23.22 -5.89 20.20
C THR A 347 23.06 -4.81 19.15
N THR A 348 23.61 -3.62 19.40
CA THR A 348 23.60 -2.51 18.44
C THR A 348 24.95 -2.41 17.74
N LEU A 349 24.93 -2.35 16.41
CA LEU A 349 26.10 -2.20 15.55
C LEU A 349 26.06 -0.83 14.87
N THR A 350 27.22 -0.19 14.78
CA THR A 350 27.42 1.01 13.97
C THR A 350 27.72 0.59 12.52
N PRO A 351 27.02 1.14 11.52
CA PRO A 351 27.36 0.88 10.12
C PRO A 351 28.78 1.38 9.78
N ASP A 352 29.50 0.60 8.97
CA ASP A 352 30.79 0.98 8.38
C ASP A 352 30.62 2.16 7.42
N SER A 353 29.51 2.17 6.67
CA SER A 353 29.06 3.28 5.85
C SER A 353 27.54 3.28 5.74
N ILE A 354 26.98 4.46 5.47
CA ILE A 354 25.53 4.67 5.42
C ILE A 354 25.19 5.72 4.37
N THR A 355 24.18 5.43 3.55
CA THR A 355 23.46 6.37 2.69
C THR A 355 21.99 6.36 3.10
N GLU A 356 21.15 7.15 2.43
CA GLU A 356 19.69 7.12 2.65
C GLU A 356 19.09 5.71 2.46
N ASN A 357 19.62 4.93 1.51
CA ASN A 357 19.02 3.68 1.04
C ASN A 357 19.90 2.43 1.21
N THR A 358 21.14 2.59 1.69
CA THR A 358 22.05 1.46 1.94
C THR A 358 22.81 1.64 3.25
N MET A 359 22.98 0.56 4.00
CA MET A 359 23.93 0.47 5.11
C MET A 359 24.90 -0.67 4.85
N LEU A 360 26.19 -0.40 5.01
CA LEU A 360 27.21 -1.43 5.08
C LEU A 360 27.51 -1.68 6.55
N VAL A 361 27.34 -2.90 7.04
CA VAL A 361 27.59 -3.25 8.45
C VAL A 361 28.46 -4.50 8.55
N THR A 362 29.43 -4.47 9.44
CA THR A 362 30.21 -5.67 9.78
C THR A 362 29.57 -6.37 10.97
N ILE A 363 29.12 -7.61 10.74
CA ILE A 363 28.68 -8.51 11.81
C ILE A 363 29.93 -9.10 12.46
N PRO A 364 30.17 -8.88 13.76
CA PRO A 364 31.44 -9.25 14.39
C PRO A 364 31.54 -10.76 14.58
N ALA A 365 32.77 -11.29 14.47
CA ALA A 365 33.11 -12.69 14.71
C ALA A 365 32.68 -13.19 16.10
N SER A 366 32.56 -12.29 17.08
CA SER A 366 32.12 -12.60 18.44
C SER A 366 30.61 -12.81 18.57
N LEU A 367 29.81 -12.51 17.55
CA LEU A 367 28.37 -12.74 17.58
C LEU A 367 28.10 -14.25 17.64
N ALA A 368 27.37 -14.67 18.66
CA ALA A 368 27.06 -16.08 18.87
C ALA A 368 26.20 -16.64 17.73
N ALA A 369 26.33 -17.93 17.45
CA ALA A 369 25.44 -18.60 16.53
C ALA A 369 23.98 -18.53 17.03
N GLY A 370 23.04 -18.25 16.14
CA GLY A 370 21.64 -18.03 16.47
C GLY A 370 20.87 -17.29 15.37
N ASN A 371 19.57 -17.16 15.58
CA ASN A 371 18.71 -16.32 14.76
C ASN A 371 18.55 -14.96 15.43
N TYR A 372 18.64 -13.90 14.61
CA TYR A 372 18.50 -12.54 15.06
C TYR A 372 17.41 -11.84 14.25
N ASP A 373 16.53 -11.12 14.93
CA ASP A 373 15.75 -10.07 14.29
C ASP A 373 16.70 -8.89 14.06
N LEU A 374 17.02 -8.62 12.80
CA LEU A 374 17.78 -7.45 12.38
C LEU A 374 16.79 -6.32 12.09
N ALA A 375 17.01 -5.16 12.70
CA ALA A 375 16.28 -3.93 12.44
C ALA A 375 17.25 -2.74 12.31
N ALA A 376 16.81 -1.69 11.65
CA ALA A 376 17.46 -0.39 11.64
C ALA A 376 16.81 0.49 12.72
N VAL A 377 17.64 1.17 13.52
CA VAL A 377 17.17 2.03 14.61
C VAL A 377 17.74 3.43 14.47
N LYS A 378 16.86 4.44 14.53
CA LYS A 378 17.23 5.85 14.45
C LYS A 378 16.47 6.62 15.52
N TYR A 379 17.18 7.10 16.55
CA TYR A 379 16.60 7.87 17.65
C TYR A 379 15.36 7.21 18.29
N GLY A 380 15.43 5.90 18.55
CA GLY A 380 14.35 5.13 19.16
C GLY A 380 13.21 4.72 18.22
N LYS A 381 13.26 5.11 16.93
CA LYS A 381 12.40 4.57 15.89
C LYS A 381 13.04 3.30 15.32
N VAL A 382 12.26 2.23 15.24
CA VAL A 382 12.72 0.90 14.81
C VAL A 382 12.01 0.55 13.51
N SER A 383 12.76 0.06 12.53
CA SER A 383 12.22 -0.42 11.26
C SER A 383 11.39 -1.71 11.42
N ASN A 384 10.85 -2.19 10.30
CA ASN A 384 10.51 -3.60 10.16
C ASN A 384 11.72 -4.51 10.47
N LYS A 385 11.45 -5.75 10.85
CA LYS A 385 12.46 -6.75 11.21
C LYS A 385 12.69 -7.72 10.07
N VAL A 386 13.95 -8.05 9.80
CA VAL A 386 14.37 -9.11 8.89
C VAL A 386 15.20 -10.14 9.63
N ASN A 387 15.03 -11.42 9.31
CA ASN A 387 15.80 -12.48 9.95
C ASN A 387 17.22 -12.55 9.39
N LEU A 388 18.22 -12.54 10.28
CA LEU A 388 19.61 -12.86 10.01
C LEU A 388 19.98 -14.12 10.81
N ALA A 389 20.43 -15.18 10.12
CA ALA A 389 20.91 -16.40 10.76
C ALA A 389 22.43 -16.42 10.82
N VAL A 390 22.97 -16.61 12.03
CA VAL A 390 24.39 -16.78 12.30
C VAL A 390 24.63 -18.26 12.59
N LEU A 391 25.28 -18.95 11.67
CA LEU A 391 25.43 -20.40 11.70
C LEU A 391 26.76 -20.81 12.31
N PRO A 392 26.81 -21.83 13.18
CA PRO A 392 28.09 -22.38 13.61
C PRO A 392 28.87 -22.91 12.39
N ALA A 393 30.20 -22.81 12.43
CA ALA A 393 31.03 -23.42 11.39
C ALA A 393 30.81 -24.94 11.37
N VAL A 394 30.42 -25.47 10.21
CA VAL A 394 30.23 -26.91 10.01
C VAL A 394 31.59 -27.61 10.06
N ASN A 395 31.74 -28.56 10.98
CA ASN A 395 32.95 -29.36 11.12
C ASN A 395 32.61 -30.85 11.12
N ILE A 396 33.08 -31.59 10.11
CA ILE A 396 32.94 -33.04 10.04
C ILE A 396 34.15 -33.70 10.70
N ALA A 397 33.94 -34.19 11.92
CA ALA A 397 34.96 -34.92 12.67
C ALA A 397 35.17 -36.33 12.11
N ALA A 398 34.08 -37.08 11.87
CA ALA A 398 34.16 -38.42 11.33
C ALA A 398 32.89 -38.81 10.55
N ALA A 399 33.04 -39.76 9.63
CA ALA A 399 31.95 -40.40 8.94
C ALA A 399 32.17 -41.91 8.94
N THR A 400 31.14 -42.67 9.33
CA THR A 400 31.14 -44.14 9.34
C THR A 400 29.93 -44.64 8.59
N CYS A 401 30.03 -45.82 7.96
CA CYS A 401 28.88 -46.43 7.30
C CYS A 401 28.73 -47.89 7.74
N SER A 402 27.51 -48.28 8.08
CA SER A 402 27.17 -49.65 8.46
C SER A 402 25.79 -49.99 7.90
N ASN A 403 25.71 -51.08 7.13
CA ASN A 403 24.46 -51.55 6.50
C ASN A 403 23.74 -50.47 5.68
N GLY A 404 24.48 -49.66 4.92
CA GLY A 404 23.93 -48.57 4.11
C GLY A 404 23.55 -47.32 4.91
N VAL A 405 23.63 -47.34 6.25
CA VAL A 405 23.41 -46.16 7.09
C VAL A 405 24.74 -45.46 7.32
N VAL A 406 24.86 -44.22 6.82
CA VAL A 406 25.96 -43.32 7.10
C VAL A 406 25.67 -42.56 8.39
N SER A 407 26.60 -42.63 9.33
CA SER A 407 26.63 -41.83 10.56
C SER A 407 27.79 -40.86 10.50
N ILE A 408 27.45 -39.57 10.44
CA ILE A 408 28.37 -38.43 10.37
C ILE A 408 28.37 -37.79 11.76
N THR A 409 29.54 -37.62 12.35
CA THR A 409 29.72 -36.94 13.65
C THR A 409 30.58 -35.72 13.48
N GLY A 410 30.28 -34.66 14.22
CA GLY A 410 30.90 -33.36 14.03
C GLY A 410 30.27 -32.30 14.91
N SER A 411 30.25 -31.07 14.41
CA SER A 411 29.57 -29.93 15.04
C SER A 411 29.00 -29.00 13.97
N GLY A 412 28.01 -28.20 14.36
CA GLY A 412 27.37 -27.23 13.47
C GLY A 412 26.42 -27.86 12.45
N PHE A 413 25.93 -29.08 12.73
CA PHE A 413 24.93 -29.74 11.89
C PHE A 413 23.49 -29.32 12.24
N SER A 414 23.29 -28.61 13.37
CA SER A 414 21.96 -28.17 13.78
C SER A 414 21.55 -26.90 13.08
N GLN A 415 20.24 -26.70 13.07
CA GLN A 415 19.54 -25.59 12.47
C GLN A 415 19.01 -24.70 13.57
N TYR A 416 18.82 -23.44 13.22
CA TYR A 416 17.50 -22.79 13.24
C TYR A 416 16.46 -23.43 14.17
N VAL A 417 16.04 -22.66 15.18
CA VAL A 417 14.82 -22.93 15.95
C VAL A 417 13.63 -22.55 15.03
N ASN A 418 12.90 -23.54 14.49
CA ASN A 418 11.61 -23.44 13.71
C ASN A 418 11.59 -23.69 12.16
N ALA A 419 12.61 -24.25 11.49
CA ALA A 419 12.62 -24.34 10.02
C ALA A 419 12.23 -25.76 9.63
N THR A 420 10.94 -25.97 9.39
CA THR A 420 10.50 -27.10 8.58
C THR A 420 11.15 -27.00 7.19
N GLY A 421 12.00 -27.97 6.81
CA GLY A 421 12.52 -28.10 5.44
C GLY A 421 13.94 -27.56 5.18
N SER A 422 14.86 -27.69 6.13
CA SER A 422 16.25 -27.17 6.11
C SER A 422 17.19 -27.47 4.95
N GLY A 423 16.75 -28.21 3.93
CA GLY A 423 17.61 -28.62 2.82
C GLY A 423 18.89 -29.35 3.21
N THR A 424 19.01 -29.93 4.42
CA THR A 424 20.17 -30.75 4.78
C THR A 424 20.12 -32.03 3.96
N SER A 425 21.05 -32.18 3.03
CA SER A 425 21.20 -33.38 2.22
C SER A 425 22.57 -34.03 2.46
N VAL A 426 22.58 -35.34 2.37
CA VAL A 426 23.81 -36.13 2.33
C VAL A 426 23.83 -36.77 0.97
N SER A 427 24.81 -36.42 0.15
CA SER A 427 24.97 -36.95 -1.20
C SER A 427 26.24 -37.79 -1.28
N LEU A 428 26.23 -38.77 -2.18
CA LEU A 428 27.42 -39.52 -2.54
C LEU A 428 27.88 -38.99 -3.90
N PRO A 429 29.13 -38.49 -4.04
CA PRO A 429 29.59 -37.84 -5.27
C PRO A 429 29.43 -38.67 -6.55
N TYR A 430 29.24 -39.99 -6.42
CA TYR A 430 29.13 -40.93 -7.52
C TYR A 430 27.84 -41.75 -7.53
N ALA A 431 26.93 -41.56 -6.56
CA ALA A 431 25.64 -42.22 -6.61
C ALA A 431 24.64 -41.39 -7.42
N GLY A 432 23.81 -42.06 -8.24
CA GLY A 432 22.73 -41.40 -8.98
C GLY A 432 21.55 -40.93 -8.12
N THR A 433 21.61 -41.11 -6.79
CA THR A 433 20.56 -40.73 -5.83
C THR A 433 21.16 -40.29 -4.50
N ASP A 434 20.67 -39.19 -3.95
CA ASP A 434 21.03 -38.70 -2.62
C ASP A 434 20.62 -39.68 -1.51
N CYS A 435 21.33 -39.63 -0.38
CA CYS A 435 20.95 -40.39 0.81
C CYS A 435 19.72 -39.77 1.47
N THR A 436 18.82 -40.61 1.98
CA THR A 436 17.67 -40.16 2.79
C THR A 436 18.13 -39.87 4.21
N VAL A 437 18.08 -38.61 4.65
CA VAL A 437 18.42 -38.26 6.03
C VAL A 437 17.38 -38.86 6.99
N LEU A 438 17.83 -39.74 7.88
CA LEU A 438 17.00 -40.45 8.86
C LEU A 438 16.79 -39.62 10.12
N SER A 439 17.84 -38.94 10.58
CA SER A 439 17.79 -38.02 11.71
C SER A 439 19.02 -37.12 11.70
N TRP A 440 18.92 -35.97 12.35
CA TRP A 440 20.07 -35.09 12.60
C TRP A 440 19.94 -34.40 13.96
N ASN A 441 21.06 -33.97 14.50
CA ASN A 441 21.20 -33.00 15.58
C ASN A 441 22.53 -32.24 15.40
N ASP A 442 22.87 -31.35 16.32
CA ASP A 442 24.07 -30.49 16.17
C ASP A 442 25.39 -31.25 15.97
N THR A 443 25.48 -32.45 16.52
CA THR A 443 26.72 -33.23 16.55
C THR A 443 26.67 -34.47 15.68
N ARG A 444 25.50 -34.80 15.12
CA ARG A 444 25.31 -36.04 14.35
C ARG A 444 24.29 -35.94 13.23
N ILE A 445 24.62 -36.50 12.07
CA ILE A 445 23.66 -36.79 10.98
C ILE A 445 23.65 -38.30 10.75
N LEU A 446 22.45 -38.88 10.65
CA LEU A 446 22.21 -40.25 10.20
C LEU A 446 21.49 -40.20 8.86
N ALA A 447 22.03 -40.84 7.84
CA ALA A 447 21.43 -40.91 6.51
C ALA A 447 21.47 -42.33 5.95
N GLN A 448 20.37 -42.77 5.33
CA GLN A 448 20.27 -44.01 4.60
C GLN A 448 20.72 -43.79 3.16
N CYS A 449 21.81 -44.42 2.78
CA CYS A 449 22.34 -44.42 1.43
C CYS A 449 22.11 -45.79 0.77
N SER A 450 22.12 -45.83 -0.57
CA SER A 450 22.06 -47.08 -1.34
C SER A 450 23.33 -47.91 -1.21
N SER A 451 24.47 -47.28 -0.92
CA SER A 451 25.74 -47.96 -0.67
C SER A 451 26.64 -47.17 0.30
N CYS A 452 27.68 -47.82 0.82
CA CYS A 452 28.72 -47.19 1.63
C CYS A 452 29.93 -46.85 0.74
N GLU A 453 29.90 -45.74 0.01
CA GLU A 453 31.04 -45.27 -0.77
C GLU A 453 32.17 -44.70 0.12
N ARG A 454 33.34 -44.44 -0.47
CA ARG A 454 34.51 -43.91 0.25
C ARG A 454 34.42 -42.41 0.53
N THR A 455 33.50 -41.68 -0.07
CA THR A 455 33.38 -40.23 0.05
C THR A 455 31.91 -39.86 0.18
N ILE A 456 31.61 -38.94 1.10
CA ILE A 456 30.31 -38.27 1.19
C ILE A 456 30.52 -36.77 1.04
N ASP A 457 29.55 -36.15 0.39
CA ASP A 457 29.36 -34.72 0.41
C ASP A 457 28.19 -34.44 1.37
N VAL A 458 28.43 -33.55 2.33
CA VAL A 458 27.38 -33.04 3.21
C VAL A 458 27.08 -31.65 2.73
N ASP A 459 25.92 -31.51 2.10
CA ASP A 459 25.40 -30.23 1.69
C ASP A 459 24.41 -29.80 2.78
N SER A 460 24.82 -28.81 3.56
CA SER A 460 23.91 -28.18 4.49
C SER A 460 23.37 -26.92 3.83
N VAL A 461 22.18 -27.02 3.23
CA VAL A 461 21.53 -25.90 2.56
C VAL A 461 20.76 -25.08 3.58
N PHE A 462 21.47 -24.25 4.34
CA PHE A 462 20.80 -23.35 5.26
C PHE A 462 20.38 -22.07 4.53
N GLY A 463 19.08 -21.94 4.22
CA GLY A 463 18.47 -20.73 3.66
C GLY A 463 17.77 -20.96 2.32
N ASP A 464 16.57 -20.41 2.19
CA ASP A 464 15.74 -20.52 0.99
C ASP A 464 16.47 -19.86 -0.20
N THR A 465 16.96 -20.71 -1.11
CA THR A 465 17.62 -20.40 -2.38
C THR A 465 18.93 -19.58 -2.36
N ARG A 466 20.02 -20.28 -2.74
CA ARG A 466 21.35 -19.80 -3.20
C ARG A 466 22.37 -19.44 -2.11
N GLY A 467 22.79 -20.45 -1.37
CA GLY A 467 24.01 -20.41 -0.56
C GLY A 467 24.36 -21.77 0.03
N ALA A 468 24.58 -22.80 -0.80
CA ALA A 468 24.97 -24.11 -0.29
C ALA A 468 26.40 -24.04 0.26
N VAL A 469 26.58 -24.31 1.56
CA VAL A 469 27.89 -24.63 2.13
C VAL A 469 28.07 -26.14 1.99
N SER A 470 28.87 -26.55 1.00
CA SER A 470 29.24 -27.96 0.78
C SER A 470 30.55 -28.27 1.53
N VAL A 471 30.51 -29.23 2.46
CA VAL A 471 31.72 -29.72 3.14
C VAL A 471 31.94 -31.19 2.79
N LYS A 472 33.07 -31.49 2.14
CA LYS A 472 33.41 -32.85 1.69
C LYS A 472 34.23 -33.60 2.74
N LYS A 473 33.92 -34.89 2.97
CA LYS A 473 34.75 -35.77 3.82
C LYS A 473 34.85 -37.20 3.29
N THR A 474 36.05 -37.77 3.36
CA THR A 474 36.30 -39.19 3.09
C THR A 474 35.77 -40.07 4.24
N ILE A 475 34.96 -41.08 3.91
CA ILE A 475 34.46 -42.09 4.83
C ILE A 475 35.53 -43.14 5.10
N VAL A 476 35.74 -43.46 6.38
CA VAL A 476 36.51 -44.63 6.78
C VAL A 476 35.54 -45.79 7.00
N LYS A 477 35.57 -46.79 6.10
CA LYS A 477 34.75 -47.99 6.20
C LYS A 477 35.22 -48.84 7.39
N LYS A 478 34.35 -49.07 8.38
CA LYS A 478 34.63 -50.11 9.39
C LYS A 478 34.52 -51.48 8.70
N PRO A 479 35.49 -52.38 8.88
CA PRO A 479 35.39 -53.74 8.34
C PRO A 479 34.14 -54.39 8.92
N SER A 480 33.29 -54.94 8.05
CA SER A 480 32.16 -55.75 8.46
C SER A 480 32.69 -56.95 9.24
N SER A 481 32.44 -57.00 10.54
CA SER A 481 32.64 -58.23 11.30
C SER A 481 31.70 -59.26 10.69
N ILE A 482 32.27 -60.18 9.92
CA ILE A 482 31.58 -61.35 9.40
C ILE A 482 31.04 -62.08 10.63
N ARG A 483 29.72 -62.14 10.77
CA ARG A 483 29.03 -63.04 11.70
C ARG A 483 28.56 -64.27 10.93
#